data_AF-A0A8T6N6Q4-F1
#
_entry.id   AF-A0A8T6N6Q4-F1
#
_cell.length_a   1.000
_cell.length_b   1.000
_cell.length_c   1.000
_cell.angle_alpha   90.00
_cell.angle_beta   90.00
_cell.angle_gamma   90.00
#
_symmetry.space_group_name_H-M   'P 1'
#
loop_
_entity.id
_entity.type
_entity.pdbx_description
1 polymer ?
#
loop_
_entity_poly.entity_id
_entity_poly.type
_entity_poly.pdbx_seq_one_letter_code
_entity_poly.pdbx_strand_id
1 'polypeptide(L)'
;MNTNTGQLRTEVLKEANDLINGDRNVDYGDPNDDFRKTAGMWDIYLKSVYEHRDHLLPHDVAVLMSMLKLSRIAWSPDRRDNWVDLAGYAACGWDCVENSYQ
;
A
#
# COMPACT_ATOMS: atom_id res chain seq x y z
N MET A 1 7.59 -37.80 11.09
CA MET A 1 6.83 -36.55 11.31
C MET A 1 6.27 -36.13 9.96
N ASN A 2 4.97 -36.30 9.72
CA ASN A 2 4.32 -35.84 8.48
C ASN A 2 3.89 -34.40 8.68
N THR A 3 4.55 -33.46 8.01
CA THR A 3 4.13 -32.06 7.97
C THR A 3 2.91 -31.92 7.08
N ASN A 4 1.83 -31.42 7.66
CA ASN A 4 0.51 -31.30 7.06
C ASN A 4 0.49 -30.09 6.11
N THR A 5 1.04 -30.25 4.90
CA THR A 5 1.16 -29.19 3.89
C THR A 5 -0.20 -28.66 3.39
N GLY A 6 -1.30 -29.33 3.71
CA GLY A 6 -2.68 -28.88 3.43
C GLY A 6 -3.22 -27.81 4.40
N GLN A 7 -2.58 -27.60 5.56
CA GLN A 7 -3.08 -26.68 6.59
C GLN A 7 -2.51 -25.25 6.49
N LEU A 8 -1.25 -25.09 6.06
CA LEU A 8 -0.59 -23.75 6.01
C LEU A 8 -1.33 -22.74 5.12
N ARG A 9 -1.77 -23.14 3.92
CA ARG A 9 -2.55 -22.25 3.04
C ARG A 9 -3.90 -21.89 3.65
N THR A 10 -4.53 -22.87 4.30
CA THR A 10 -5.83 -22.69 4.96
C THR A 10 -5.71 -21.75 6.16
N GLU A 11 -4.60 -21.81 6.91
CA GLU A 11 -4.31 -20.90 8.02
C GLU A 11 -4.16 -19.45 7.55
N VAL A 12 -3.39 -19.22 6.48
CA VAL A 12 -3.27 -17.88 5.87
C VAL A 12 -4.62 -17.33 5.41
N LEU A 13 -5.47 -18.18 4.81
CA LEU A 13 -6.81 -17.77 4.40
C LEU A 13 -7.73 -17.44 5.58
N LYS A 14 -7.63 -18.19 6.69
CA LYS A 14 -8.39 -17.90 7.91
C LYS A 14 -7.93 -16.60 8.55
N GLU A 15 -6.62 -16.40 8.69
CA GLU A 15 -6.06 -15.15 9.20
C GLU A 15 -6.49 -13.96 8.33
N ALA A 16 -6.39 -14.09 7.00
CA ALA A 16 -6.86 -13.06 6.09
C ALA A 16 -8.36 -12.79 6.25
N ASN A 17 -9.19 -13.83 6.36
CA ASN A 17 -10.63 -13.71 6.58
C ASN A 17 -10.94 -12.96 7.89
N ASP A 18 -10.24 -13.30 8.96
CA ASP A 18 -10.44 -12.68 10.26
C ASP A 18 -9.95 -11.22 10.26
N LEU A 19 -8.85 -10.92 9.56
CA LEU A 19 -8.33 -9.56 9.42
C LEU A 19 -9.24 -8.67 8.57
N ILE A 20 -9.84 -9.16 7.48
CA ILE A 20 -10.69 -8.32 6.60
C ILE A 20 -12.12 -8.15 7.13
N ASN A 21 -12.59 -9.07 7.99
CA ASN A 21 -13.94 -9.03 8.57
C ASN A 21 -13.97 -8.61 10.04
N GLY A 22 -12.81 -8.55 10.71
CA GLY A 22 -12.65 -8.21 12.13
C GLY A 22 -12.10 -6.80 12.37
N ASP A 23 -11.16 -6.67 13.32
CA ASP A 23 -10.72 -5.40 13.92
C ASP A 23 -10.12 -4.36 12.97
N ARG A 24 -9.72 -4.72 11.73
CA ARG A 24 -9.15 -3.74 10.79
C ARG A 24 -10.13 -2.65 10.37
N ASN A 25 -11.43 -2.92 10.33
CA ASN A 25 -12.42 -1.88 10.01
C ASN A 25 -12.43 -0.77 11.09
N VAL A 26 -12.03 -1.10 12.32
CA VAL A 26 -11.91 -0.13 13.42
C VAL A 26 -10.66 0.74 13.24
N ASP A 27 -9.57 0.14 12.79
CA ASP A 27 -8.26 0.79 12.72
C ASP A 27 -8.01 1.63 11.46
N TYR A 28 -8.72 1.38 10.35
CA TYR A 28 -8.46 2.05 9.06
C TYR A 28 -9.73 2.58 8.38
N GLY A 29 -10.90 2.42 9.01
CA GLY A 29 -12.19 2.73 8.42
C GLY A 29 -12.66 1.65 7.45
N ASP A 30 -13.79 1.90 6.77
CA ASP A 30 -14.30 0.97 5.77
C ASP A 30 -13.29 0.83 4.61
N PRO A 31 -12.89 -0.40 4.21
CA PRO A 31 -11.93 -0.62 3.14
C PRO A 31 -12.33 0.04 1.83
N ASN A 32 -13.62 0.17 1.51
CA ASN A 32 -14.05 0.85 0.29
C ASN A 32 -13.74 2.35 0.33
N ASP A 33 -13.84 2.98 1.51
CA ASP A 33 -13.53 4.40 1.64
C ASP A 33 -12.03 4.66 1.55
N ASP A 34 -11.20 3.81 2.17
CA ASP A 34 -9.74 3.86 2.02
C ASP A 34 -9.31 3.64 0.57
N PHE A 35 -9.86 2.62 -0.10
CA PHE A 35 -9.55 2.34 -1.49
C PHE A 35 -10.08 3.42 -2.44
N ARG A 36 -11.22 4.04 -2.15
CA ARG A 36 -11.75 5.15 -2.96
C ARG A 36 -10.85 6.38 -2.90
N LYS A 37 -10.37 6.76 -1.71
CA LYS A 37 -9.43 7.87 -1.53
C LYS A 37 -8.10 7.57 -2.23
N THR A 38 -7.57 6.36 -2.00
CA THR A 38 -6.32 5.89 -2.63
C THR A 38 -6.43 5.91 -4.15
N ALA A 39 -7.52 5.37 -4.71
CA ALA A 39 -7.77 5.38 -6.15
C ALA A 39 -7.84 6.79 -6.73
N GLY A 40 -8.47 7.74 -6.02
CA GLY A 40 -8.51 9.15 -6.44
C GLY A 40 -7.12 9.80 -6.50
N MET A 41 -6.27 9.54 -5.51
CA MET A 41 -4.88 10.03 -5.52
C MET A 41 -4.06 9.39 -6.65
N TRP A 42 -4.22 8.08 -6.85
CA TRP A 42 -3.53 7.35 -7.90
C TRP A 42 -3.95 7.83 -9.29
N ASP A 43 -5.25 8.08 -9.52
CA ASP A 43 -5.75 8.56 -10.81
C ASP A 43 -5.12 9.91 -11.20
N ILE A 44 -5.01 10.86 -10.25
CA ILE A 44 -4.34 12.15 -10.48
C ILE A 44 -2.86 11.94 -10.84
N TYR A 45 -2.14 11.10 -10.08
CA TYR A 45 -0.73 10.83 -10.33
C TYR A 45 -0.50 10.15 -11.67
N LEU A 46 -1.24 9.06 -11.94
CA LEU A 46 -1.11 8.27 -13.15
C LEU A 46 -1.44 9.07 -14.40
N LYS A 47 -2.45 9.95 -14.36
CA LYS A 47 -2.72 10.89 -15.47
C LYS A 47 -1.49 11.74 -15.79
N SER A 48 -0.85 12.34 -14.79
CA SER A 48 0.37 13.12 -14.98
C SER A 48 1.54 12.26 -15.47
N VAL A 49 1.69 11.03 -14.97
CA VAL A 49 2.69 10.09 -15.50
C VAL A 49 2.47 9.83 -16.99
N TYR A 50 1.24 9.51 -17.38
CA TYR A 50 0.91 9.13 -18.75
C TYR A 50 0.88 10.30 -19.74
N GLU A 51 0.87 11.54 -19.26
CA GLU A 51 1.15 12.73 -20.09
C GLU A 51 2.61 12.80 -20.57
N HIS A 52 3.55 12.18 -19.83
CA HIS A 52 4.99 12.32 -20.06
C HIS A 52 5.68 11.01 -20.48
N ARG A 53 5.11 9.86 -20.17
CA ARG A 53 5.66 8.53 -20.49
C ARG A 53 4.55 7.48 -20.62
N ASP A 54 4.76 6.42 -21.40
CA ASP A 54 3.76 5.39 -21.68
C ASP A 54 3.79 4.18 -20.70
N HIS A 55 4.65 4.23 -19.68
CA HIS A 55 4.84 3.15 -18.72
C HIS A 55 5.17 3.69 -17.32
N LEU A 56 5.06 2.82 -16.31
CA LEU A 56 5.47 3.08 -14.94
C LEU A 56 6.94 2.69 -14.74
N LEU A 57 7.63 3.48 -13.91
CA LEU A 57 8.97 3.21 -13.42
C LEU A 57 8.93 2.78 -11.94
N PRO A 58 9.99 2.15 -11.41
CA PRO A 58 9.98 1.65 -10.03
C PRO A 58 9.66 2.71 -8.96
N HIS A 59 10.11 3.96 -9.14
CA HIS A 59 9.78 5.06 -8.22
C HIS A 59 8.29 5.39 -8.20
N ASP A 60 7.54 5.12 -9.28
CA ASP A 60 6.10 5.32 -9.31
C ASP A 60 5.39 4.41 -8.33
N VAL A 61 5.82 3.15 -8.24
CA VAL A 61 5.27 2.20 -7.27
C VAL A 61 5.48 2.72 -5.84
N ALA A 62 6.65 3.29 -5.55
CA ALA A 62 6.92 3.90 -4.25
C ALA A 62 5.98 5.08 -3.94
N VAL A 63 5.70 5.94 -4.92
CA VAL A 63 4.73 7.05 -4.79
C VAL A 63 3.31 6.52 -4.58
N LEU A 64 2.88 5.51 -5.36
CA LEU A 64 1.56 4.89 -5.22
C LEU A 64 1.38 4.24 -3.83
N MET A 65 2.41 3.56 -3.32
CA MET A 65 2.41 3.00 -1.96
C MET A 65 2.42 4.07 -0.87
N SER A 66 3.06 5.22 -1.12
CA SER A 66 3.00 6.39 -0.23
C SER A 66 1.58 6.95 -0.13
N MET A 67 0.85 7.01 -1.24
CA MET A 67 -0.55 7.47 -1.25
C MET A 67 -1.48 6.54 -0.48
N LEU A 68 -1.24 5.22 -0.50
CA LEU A 68 -1.97 4.28 0.37
C LEU A 68 -1.78 4.63 1.85
N LYS A 69 -0.56 5.00 2.25
CA LYS A 69 -0.27 5.43 3.64
C LYS A 69 -0.93 6.77 3.98
N LEU A 70 -0.94 7.72 3.05
CA LEU A 70 -1.66 8.98 3.23
C LEU A 70 -3.18 8.77 3.44
N SER A 71 -3.79 7.83 2.70
CA SER A 71 -5.20 7.48 2.89
C SER A 71 -5.47 6.93 4.31
N ARG A 72 -4.60 6.06 4.82
CA ARG A 72 -4.70 5.52 6.18
C ARG A 72 -4.46 6.57 7.26
N ILE A 73 -3.50 7.48 7.06
CA ILE A 73 -3.22 8.59 7.99
C ILE A 73 -4.44 9.51 8.11
N ALA A 74 -5.19 9.72 7.02
CA ALA A 74 -6.41 10.54 7.06
C ALA A 74 -7.49 9.98 7.99
N TRP A 75 -7.47 8.67 8.29
CA TRP A 75 -8.36 8.04 9.26
C TRP A 75 -7.72 7.89 10.64
N SER A 76 -6.46 7.42 10.69
CA SER A 76 -5.74 7.08 11.91
C SER A 76 -4.40 7.82 11.99
N PRO A 77 -4.43 9.14 12.26
CA PRO A 77 -3.23 9.98 12.23
C PRO A 77 -2.24 9.68 13.37
N ASP A 78 -2.68 9.01 14.43
CA ASP A 78 -1.89 8.60 15.59
C ASP A 78 -1.12 7.28 15.39
N ARG A 79 -1.41 6.55 14.31
CA ARG A 79 -0.69 5.32 13.91
C ARG A 79 0.69 5.67 13.33
N ARG A 80 1.72 5.63 14.19
CA ARG A 80 3.13 5.95 13.85
C ARG A 80 3.68 5.12 12.68
N ASP A 81 3.30 3.85 12.56
CA ASP A 81 3.74 2.96 11.49
C ASP A 81 3.40 3.52 10.11
N ASN A 82 2.21 4.12 9.92
CA ASN A 82 1.85 4.73 8.64
C ASN A 82 2.80 5.87 8.23
N TRP A 83 3.25 6.68 9.20
CA TRP A 83 4.22 7.75 8.96
C TRP A 83 5.62 7.23 8.65
N VAL A 84 6.05 6.18 9.35
CA VAL A 84 7.34 5.52 9.10
C VAL A 84 7.35 4.90 7.71
N ASP A 85 6.28 4.20 7.33
CA ASP A 85 6.16 3.59 6.02
C ASP A 85 6.11 4.64 4.90
N LEU A 86 5.43 5.77 5.13
CA LEU A 86 5.45 6.91 4.19
C LEU A 86 6.89 7.40 3.94
N ALA A 87 7.65 7.62 5.02
CA ALA A 87 9.05 8.03 4.91
C ALA A 87 9.92 6.95 4.24
N GLY A 88 9.68 5.69 4.57
CA GLY A 88 10.37 4.54 3.98
C GLY A 88 10.13 4.41 2.48
N TYR A 89 8.89 4.49 2.03
CA TYR A 89 8.56 4.47 0.61
C TYR A 89 9.14 5.67 -0.13
N ALA A 90 9.12 6.87 0.45
CA ALA A 90 9.77 8.04 -0.15
C ALA A 90 11.29 7.82 -0.34
N ALA A 91 11.97 7.25 0.67
CA ALA A 91 13.40 6.93 0.58
C ALA A 91 13.68 5.85 -0.48
N CYS A 92 12.90 4.77 -0.52
CA CYS A 92 13.01 3.74 -1.56
C CYS A 92 12.72 4.29 -2.96
N GLY A 93 11.79 5.24 -3.10
CA GLY A 93 11.49 5.90 -4.37
C GLY A 93 12.68 6.69 -4.89
N TRP A 94 13.38 7.41 -4.01
CA TRP A 94 14.62 8.09 -4.37
C TRP A 94 15.73 7.12 -4.77
N ASP A 95 15.93 6.04 -4.01
CA ASP A 95 16.91 4.99 -4.35
C ASP A 95 16.60 4.36 -5.73
N CYS A 96 15.32 4.16 -6.05
CA CYS A 96 14.89 3.71 -7.37
C CYS A 96 15.25 4.71 -8.47
N VAL A 97 15.13 6.01 -8.23
CA VAL A 97 15.57 7.06 -9.17
C VAL A 97 17.09 6.95 -9.38
N GLU A 98 17.88 7.02 -8.31
CA GLU A 98 19.34 6.99 -8.37
C GLU A 98 19.88 5.73 -9.08
N ASN A 99 19.28 4.56 -8.84
CA ASN A 99 19.71 3.31 -9.46
C ASN A 99 19.16 3.07 -10.88
N SER A 100 18.08 3.76 -11.27
CA SER A 100 17.50 3.62 -12.64
C SER A 100 18.14 4.58 -13.65
N TYR A 101 18.86 5.61 -13.18
CA TYR A 101 19.55 6.59 -14.01
C TYR A 101 21.09 6.36 -14.07
N GLN A 102 21.57 5.25 -13.53
CA GLN A 102 22.93 4.72 -13.75
C GLN A 102 22.95 3.77 -14.96
#